data_AF-A0A381RJ78-F1
#
_entry.id   AF-A0A381RJ78-F1
#
_cell.length_a   1.000
_cell.length_b   1.000
_cell.length_c   1.000
_cell.angle_alpha   90.00
_cell.angle_beta   90.00
_cell.angle_gamma   90.00
#
_symmetry.space_group_name_H-M   'P 1'
#
loop_
_entity.id
_entity.type
_entity.pdbx_description
1 polymer ?
#
loop_
_entity_poly.entity_id
_entity_poly.type
_entity_poly.pdbx_seq_one_letter_code
_entity_poly.pdbx_strand_id
1 'polypeptide(L)'
;MILGDTCTRACAFCNVKTGKPNFVDVFEPLKIANTVKELDLDHVVITSVDRDDLEDGGAQHFVNVITSLRNLCPKTTIEVLTPDFYKKKDAKKILALSLPDVFNHNLETIPRLYATIRPGSRYFISLELLNYMKKKHSSLFTKSGLMVGLGETKEEIYQVMDDLRSADVDFLTIGQYLQPTAKHAKIERFITPEEFNTYATMAYAKGFLMVSSTPLTRSSYHASEDFSKLKKARQKSLQSH
;
A
#
# COMPACT_ATOMS: atom_id res chain seq x y z
N MET A 1 5.23 8.50 8.50
CA MET A 1 4.28 7.58 9.16
C MET A 1 3.42 8.42 10.10
N ILE A 2 2.10 8.30 10.00
CA ILE A 2 1.12 9.08 10.76
C ILE A 2 0.45 8.21 11.83
N LEU A 3 -0.28 8.83 12.75
CA LEU A 3 -1.01 8.17 13.85
C LEU A 3 -0.10 7.49 14.89
N GLY A 4 1.17 7.90 14.95
CA GLY A 4 2.17 7.41 15.89
C GLY A 4 3.02 6.25 15.36
N ASP A 5 3.73 5.59 16.28
CA ASP A 5 4.69 4.52 16.02
C ASP A 5 4.30 3.16 16.63
N THR A 6 3.15 3.11 17.30
CA THR A 6 2.64 1.94 18.02
C THR A 6 1.34 1.48 17.38
N CYS A 7 1.33 0.26 16.86
CA CYS A 7 0.25 -0.36 16.12
C CYS A 7 -0.64 -1.22 17.02
N THR A 8 -1.96 -1.22 16.78
CA THR A 8 -2.90 -2.12 17.46
C THR A 8 -2.79 -3.58 17.02
N ARG A 9 -2.04 -3.85 15.95
CA ARG A 9 -1.88 -5.18 15.35
C ARG A 9 -0.43 -5.66 15.41
N ALA A 10 -0.27 -6.98 15.34
CA ALA A 10 1.01 -7.68 15.36
C ALA A 10 1.18 -8.53 14.09
N CYS A 11 1.38 -7.87 12.96
CA CYS A 11 1.72 -8.58 11.72
C CYS A 11 3.09 -9.26 11.90
N ALA A 12 3.18 -10.55 11.58
CA ALA A 12 4.35 -11.38 11.90
C ALA A 12 5.63 -10.96 11.15
N PHE A 13 5.51 -10.12 10.13
CA PHE A 13 6.61 -9.60 9.31
C PHE A 13 7.04 -8.16 9.68
N CYS A 14 6.21 -7.43 10.43
CA CYS A 14 6.32 -5.98 10.56
C CYS A 14 7.10 -5.59 11.80
N ASN A 15 8.09 -4.70 11.65
CA ASN A 15 8.95 -4.24 12.75
C ASN A 15 8.39 -3.04 13.53
N VAL A 16 7.14 -2.65 13.28
CA VAL A 16 6.48 -1.57 14.04
C VAL A 16 6.10 -2.10 15.42
N LYS A 17 6.25 -1.26 16.44
CA LYS A 17 5.92 -1.62 17.83
C LYS A 17 4.43 -1.96 17.93
N THR A 18 4.09 -3.11 18.50
CA THR A 18 2.70 -3.43 18.86
C THR A 18 2.39 -2.96 20.28
N GLY A 19 1.22 -2.37 20.50
CA GLY A 19 0.75 -1.98 21.83
C GLY A 19 -0.48 -1.10 21.81
N LYS A 20 -0.76 -0.44 22.94
CA LYS A 20 -1.78 0.61 23.02
C LYS A 20 -1.21 1.92 22.45
N PRO A 21 -1.77 2.48 21.37
CA PRO A 21 -1.30 3.74 20.81
C PRO A 21 -1.55 4.93 21.76
N ASN A 22 -0.82 6.03 21.53
CA ASN A 22 -1.10 7.32 22.17
C ASN A 22 -2.32 8.01 21.53
N PHE A 23 -2.76 9.09 22.16
CA PHE A 23 -3.77 9.97 21.58
C PHE A 23 -3.33 10.49 20.21
N VAL A 24 -4.31 10.68 19.32
CA VAL A 24 -4.07 11.27 18.00
C VAL A 24 -3.67 12.72 18.17
N ASP A 25 -2.54 13.11 17.58
CA ASP A 25 -2.14 14.51 17.50
C ASP A 25 -2.96 15.21 16.39
N VAL A 26 -3.90 16.06 16.80
CA VAL A 26 -4.78 16.80 15.88
C VAL A 26 -4.02 17.78 14.97
N PHE A 27 -2.80 18.17 15.34
CA PHE A 27 -1.95 19.04 14.53
C PHE A 27 -1.00 18.26 13.61
N GLU A 28 -0.95 16.92 13.68
CA GLU A 28 -0.11 16.07 12.83
C GLU A 28 -0.29 16.38 11.32
N PRO A 29 -1.52 16.56 10.78
CA PRO A 29 -1.71 16.91 9.37
C PRO A 29 -0.98 18.19 8.94
N LEU A 30 -1.08 19.25 9.77
CA LEU A 30 -0.45 20.53 9.48
C LEU A 30 1.08 20.45 9.61
N LYS A 31 1.57 19.74 10.63
CA LYS A 31 3.01 19.51 10.84
C LYS A 31 3.62 18.80 9.64
N ILE A 32 2.99 17.73 9.16
CA ILE A 32 3.44 16.99 7.97
C ILE A 32 3.47 17.88 6.74
N ALA A 33 2.41 18.64 6.50
CA ALA A 33 2.35 19.51 5.33
C ALA A 33 3.41 20.63 5.37
N ASN A 34 3.68 21.20 6.54
CA ASN A 34 4.78 22.14 6.70
C ASN A 34 6.15 21.48 6.44
N THR A 35 6.40 20.29 6.97
CA THR A 35 7.65 19.56 6.70
C THR A 35 7.83 19.23 5.22
N VAL A 36 6.77 18.78 4.54
CA VAL A 36 6.81 18.50 3.10
C VAL A 36 7.10 19.77 2.30
N LYS A 37 6.53 20.91 2.69
CA LYS A 37 6.79 22.21 2.08
C LYS A 37 8.23 22.67 2.31
N GLU A 38 8.74 22.56 3.54
CA GLU A 38 10.10 22.97 3.90
C GLU A 38 11.17 22.15 3.18
N LEU A 39 10.91 20.86 2.97
CA LEU A 39 11.79 19.96 2.23
C LEU A 39 11.61 20.01 0.71
N ASP A 40 10.63 20.78 0.21
CA ASP A 40 10.28 20.92 -1.21
C ASP A 40 10.16 19.57 -1.96
N LEU A 41 9.41 18.63 -1.37
CA LEU A 41 9.30 17.29 -1.95
C LEU A 41 8.33 17.25 -3.14
N ASP A 42 8.79 16.71 -4.27
CA ASP A 42 7.94 16.45 -5.45
C ASP A 42 6.89 15.35 -5.22
N HIS A 43 7.22 14.38 -4.37
CA HIS A 43 6.38 13.23 -4.07
C HIS A 43 6.50 12.83 -2.60
N VAL A 44 5.36 12.52 -1.97
CA VAL A 44 5.31 12.05 -0.59
C VAL A 44 4.46 10.78 -0.50
N VAL A 45 4.97 9.81 0.27
CA VAL A 45 4.22 8.60 0.64
C VAL A 45 3.78 8.72 2.09
N ILE A 46 2.47 8.71 2.33
CA ILE A 46 1.86 8.76 3.65
C ILE A 46 1.36 7.38 4.03
N THR A 47 1.83 6.85 5.15
CA THR A 47 1.39 5.56 5.71
C THR A 47 1.11 5.71 7.19
N SER A 48 0.36 4.77 7.78
CA SER A 48 0.06 4.76 9.21
C SER A 48 0.23 3.38 9.83
N VAL A 49 0.28 3.36 11.15
CA VAL A 49 -0.02 2.15 11.93
C VAL A 49 -1.53 1.82 11.85
N ASP A 50 -1.92 0.59 12.19
CA ASP A 50 -3.34 0.28 12.43
C ASP A 50 -3.79 0.90 13.75
N ARG A 51 -5.00 1.50 13.72
CA ARG A 51 -5.64 2.17 14.85
C ARG A 51 -7.01 1.59 15.13
N ASP A 52 -7.06 0.30 15.46
CA ASP A 52 -8.33 -0.38 15.76
C ASP A 52 -9.06 0.23 16.97
N ASP A 53 -8.37 1.02 17.79
CA ASP A 53 -8.92 1.79 18.90
C ASP A 53 -9.80 2.98 18.47
N LEU A 54 -9.65 3.47 17.24
CA LEU A 54 -10.45 4.56 16.68
C LEU A 54 -11.69 4.02 15.95
N GLU A 55 -12.81 4.75 16.01
CA GLU A 55 -14.09 4.33 15.38
C GLU A 55 -13.96 4.14 13.85
N ASP A 56 -13.22 5.03 13.19
CA ASP A 56 -12.98 5.03 11.75
C ASP A 56 -11.64 4.37 11.36
N GLY A 57 -10.89 3.85 12.33
CA GLY A 57 -9.56 3.28 12.13
C GLY A 57 -8.49 4.30 11.71
N GLY A 58 -8.74 5.60 11.86
CA GLY A 58 -7.85 6.67 11.42
C GLY A 58 -8.08 7.16 9.99
N ALA A 59 -9.16 6.71 9.32
CA ALA A 59 -9.48 7.08 7.94
C ALA A 59 -9.62 8.60 7.74
N GLN A 60 -10.29 9.29 8.66
CA GLN A 60 -10.43 10.75 8.63
C GLN A 60 -9.09 11.45 8.76
N HIS A 61 -8.15 10.85 9.48
CA HIS A 61 -6.82 11.43 9.64
C HIS A 61 -6.02 11.41 8.34
N PHE A 62 -6.12 10.34 7.55
CA PHE A 62 -5.57 10.32 6.18
C PHE A 62 -6.16 11.46 5.33
N VAL A 63 -7.49 11.64 5.37
CA VAL A 63 -8.18 12.73 4.64
C VAL A 63 -7.67 14.10 5.07
N ASN A 64 -7.48 14.32 6.37
CA ASN A 64 -6.97 15.57 6.91
C ASN A 64 -5.53 15.84 6.42
N VAL A 65 -4.65 14.82 6.44
CA VAL A 65 -3.27 14.93 5.94
C VAL A 65 -3.24 15.26 4.45
N ILE A 66 -4.02 14.54 3.62
CA ILE A 66 -4.10 14.82 2.17
C ILE A 66 -4.58 16.26 1.95
N THR A 67 -5.62 16.69 2.66
CA THR A 67 -6.19 18.04 2.52
C THR A 67 -5.18 19.13 2.91
N SER A 68 -4.46 18.96 4.02
CA SER A 68 -3.39 19.89 4.42
C SER A 68 -2.26 19.95 3.38
N LEU A 69 -1.85 18.80 2.83
CA LEU A 69 -0.84 18.74 1.77
C LEU A 69 -1.31 19.42 0.48
N ARG A 70 -2.55 19.22 0.05
CA ARG A 70 -3.09 19.91 -1.14
C ARG A 70 -3.13 21.43 -0.97
N ASN A 71 -3.41 21.90 0.24
CA ASN A 71 -3.45 23.34 0.54
C ASN A 71 -2.07 23.99 0.58
N LEU A 72 -1.08 23.32 1.20
CA LEU A 72 0.26 23.91 1.42
C LEU A 72 1.29 23.53 0.34
N CYS A 73 1.10 22.39 -0.31
CA CYS A 73 2.02 21.77 -1.26
C CYS A 73 1.27 21.32 -2.54
N PRO A 74 0.60 22.23 -3.28
CA PRO A 74 -0.32 21.87 -4.37
C PRO A 74 0.36 21.15 -5.56
N LYS A 75 1.69 21.27 -5.69
CA LYS A 75 2.48 20.60 -6.74
C LYS A 75 2.97 19.21 -6.33
N THR A 76 3.02 18.93 -5.02
CA THR A 76 3.50 17.65 -4.50
C THR A 76 2.48 16.56 -4.79
N THR A 77 2.97 15.47 -5.37
CA THR A 77 2.18 14.28 -5.61
C THR A 77 2.11 13.42 -4.35
N ILE A 78 0.95 12.84 -4.06
CA ILE A 78 0.67 12.15 -2.80
C ILE A 78 0.33 10.69 -3.08
N GLU A 79 1.14 9.75 -2.59
CA GLU A 79 0.76 8.35 -2.43
C GLU A 79 0.32 8.11 -0.98
N VAL A 80 -0.77 7.37 -0.78
CA VAL A 80 -1.10 6.84 0.56
C VAL A 80 -0.95 5.34 0.57
N LEU A 81 -0.34 4.79 1.62
CA LEU A 81 -0.30 3.36 1.92
C LEU A 81 -1.12 3.10 3.19
N THR A 82 -2.35 2.62 3.00
CA THR A 82 -3.34 2.56 4.08
C THR A 82 -3.38 1.20 4.79
N PRO A 83 -3.88 1.15 6.03
CA PRO A 83 -4.45 -0.06 6.63
C PRO A 83 -5.62 -0.64 5.82
N ASP A 84 -6.15 -1.80 6.24
CA ASP A 84 -7.33 -2.42 5.63
C ASP A 84 -8.67 -1.92 6.19
N PHE A 85 -8.62 -1.19 7.31
CA PHE A 85 -9.79 -0.70 8.06
C PHE A 85 -10.82 -1.79 8.37
N TYR A 86 -10.35 -3.01 8.65
CA TYR A 86 -11.21 -4.15 8.96
C TYR A 86 -12.16 -3.82 10.13
N LYS A 87 -13.46 -4.08 9.93
CA LYS A 87 -14.58 -3.74 10.83
C LYS A 87 -14.83 -2.24 11.04
N LYS A 88 -14.31 -1.36 10.19
CA LYS A 88 -14.58 0.08 10.21
C LYS A 88 -15.49 0.46 9.04
N LYS A 89 -16.81 0.40 9.28
CA LYS A 89 -17.85 0.41 8.23
C LYS A 89 -17.76 1.58 7.25
N ASP A 90 -17.44 2.77 7.74
CA ASP A 90 -17.45 4.00 6.93
C ASP A 90 -16.06 4.47 6.49
N ALA A 91 -14.99 3.77 6.87
CA ALA A 91 -13.61 4.17 6.56
C ALA A 91 -13.37 4.39 5.06
N LYS A 92 -13.80 3.46 4.20
CA LYS A 92 -13.65 3.60 2.75
C LYS A 92 -14.45 4.76 2.15
N LYS A 93 -15.59 5.12 2.75
CA LYS A 93 -16.37 6.31 2.33
C LYS A 93 -15.66 7.59 2.73
N ILE A 94 -15.07 7.61 3.93
CA ILE A 94 -14.28 8.73 4.42
C ILE A 94 -13.06 8.95 3.52
N LEU A 95 -12.30 7.90 3.20
CA LEU A 95 -11.13 7.98 2.32
C LEU A 95 -11.46 8.50 0.91
N ALA A 96 -12.70 8.30 0.44
CA ALA A 96 -13.17 8.82 -0.83
C ALA A 96 -13.46 10.34 -0.82
N LEU A 97 -13.40 11.01 0.34
CA LEU A 97 -13.64 12.46 0.46
C LEU A 97 -12.45 13.31 0.00
N SER A 98 -11.22 12.78 0.06
CA SER A 98 -10.01 13.49 -0.38
C SER A 98 -9.04 12.50 -1.00
N LEU A 99 -8.78 12.65 -2.30
CA LEU A 99 -8.07 11.66 -3.07
C LEU A 99 -6.55 11.92 -3.13
N PRO A 100 -5.74 10.88 -2.91
CA PRO A 100 -4.32 10.92 -3.24
C PRO A 100 -4.14 10.82 -4.77
N ASP A 101 -2.90 10.98 -5.22
CA ASP A 101 -2.49 10.65 -6.58
C ASP A 101 -2.39 9.14 -6.81
N VAL A 102 -1.94 8.40 -5.79
CA VAL A 102 -1.87 6.92 -5.77
C VAL A 102 -2.47 6.40 -4.47
N PHE A 103 -3.45 5.51 -4.57
CA PHE A 103 -4.04 4.79 -3.46
C PHE A 103 -3.44 3.40 -3.35
N ASN A 104 -2.61 3.18 -2.33
CA ASN A 104 -1.90 1.93 -2.10
C ASN A 104 -2.46 1.21 -0.88
N HIS A 105 -2.71 -0.09 -1.03
CA HIS A 105 -2.93 -1.01 0.07
C HIS A 105 -2.28 -2.34 -0.27
N ASN A 106 -1.29 -2.75 0.52
CA ASN A 106 -0.59 -4.00 0.26
C ASN A 106 -1.43 -5.21 0.71
N LEU A 107 -1.45 -6.26 -0.10
CA LEU A 107 -1.89 -7.59 0.33
C LEU A 107 -0.82 -8.33 1.13
N GLU A 108 0.45 -8.01 0.88
CA GLU A 108 1.66 -8.54 1.53
C GLU A 108 1.95 -10.03 1.26
N THR A 109 0.94 -10.90 1.26
CA THR A 109 1.12 -12.33 1.02
C THR A 109 -0.14 -12.98 0.44
N ILE A 110 -0.05 -14.28 0.18
CA ILE A 110 -1.11 -15.12 -0.38
C ILE A 110 -2.22 -15.46 0.63
N PRO A 111 -3.42 -15.86 0.18
CA PRO A 111 -4.55 -16.18 1.07
C PRO A 111 -4.24 -17.23 2.15
N ARG A 112 -3.51 -18.31 1.79
CA ARG A 112 -3.16 -19.41 2.71
C ARG A 112 -2.33 -18.94 3.90
N LEU A 113 -1.42 -17.99 3.69
CA LEU A 113 -0.54 -17.44 4.73
C LEU A 113 -1.14 -16.23 5.46
N TYR A 114 -2.29 -15.71 5.01
CA TYR A 114 -2.78 -14.42 5.46
C TYR A 114 -3.07 -14.38 6.96
N ALA A 115 -3.71 -15.41 7.51
CA ALA A 115 -4.06 -15.43 8.94
C ALA A 115 -2.85 -15.58 9.85
N THR A 116 -1.77 -16.24 9.39
CA THR A 116 -0.54 -16.42 10.17
C THR A 116 0.38 -15.22 10.06
N ILE A 117 0.46 -14.59 8.88
CA ILE A 117 1.32 -13.43 8.63
C ILE A 117 0.65 -12.11 9.04
N ARG A 118 -0.68 -12.01 8.87
CA ARG A 118 -1.50 -10.82 9.15
C ARG A 118 -2.75 -11.16 9.97
N PRO A 119 -2.59 -11.61 11.23
CA PRO A 119 -3.72 -12.11 12.03
C PRO A 119 -4.88 -11.12 12.21
N GLY A 120 -4.58 -9.82 12.25
CA GLY A 120 -5.57 -8.74 12.37
C GLY A 120 -6.27 -8.34 11.06
N SER A 121 -5.81 -8.83 9.91
CA SER A 121 -6.33 -8.43 8.59
C SER A 121 -7.12 -9.56 7.92
N ARG A 122 -7.87 -9.24 6.86
CA ARG A 122 -8.54 -10.25 6.01
C ARG A 122 -8.28 -10.00 4.53
N TYR A 123 -7.82 -11.03 3.80
CA TYR A 123 -7.42 -10.94 2.40
C TYR A 123 -8.47 -10.28 1.50
N PHE A 124 -9.72 -10.77 1.55
CA PHE A 124 -10.79 -10.22 0.73
C PHE A 124 -11.25 -8.82 1.16
N ILE A 125 -11.02 -8.42 2.41
CA ILE A 125 -11.31 -7.03 2.85
C ILE A 125 -10.29 -6.07 2.24
N SER A 126 -9.01 -6.48 2.22
CA SER A 126 -7.94 -5.73 1.59
C SER A 126 -8.15 -5.57 0.07
N LEU A 127 -8.59 -6.62 -0.61
CA LEU A 127 -8.99 -6.54 -2.02
C LEU A 127 -10.23 -5.67 -2.24
N GLU A 128 -11.24 -5.79 -1.37
CA GLU A 128 -12.47 -4.99 -1.48
C GLU A 128 -12.20 -3.50 -1.33
N LEU A 129 -11.26 -3.10 -0.46
CA LEU A 129 -10.86 -1.70 -0.30
C LEU A 129 -10.31 -1.12 -1.61
N LEU A 130 -9.37 -1.83 -2.26
CA LEU A 130 -8.79 -1.40 -3.54
C LEU A 130 -9.85 -1.32 -4.63
N ASN A 131 -10.67 -2.37 -4.76
CA ASN A 131 -11.77 -2.44 -5.71
C ASN A 131 -12.79 -1.31 -5.51
N TYR A 132 -13.15 -1.01 -4.25
CA TYR A 132 -14.08 0.06 -3.92
C TYR A 132 -13.55 1.42 -4.38
N MET A 133 -12.30 1.74 -4.05
CA MET A 133 -11.68 3.00 -4.44
C MET A 133 -11.60 3.13 -5.96
N LYS A 134 -11.20 2.06 -6.64
CA LYS A 134 -11.10 2.03 -8.11
C LYS A 134 -12.45 2.19 -8.79
N LYS A 135 -13.49 1.49 -8.32
CA LYS A 135 -14.86 1.61 -8.85
C LYS A 135 -15.46 2.98 -8.62
N LYS A 136 -15.18 3.60 -7.47
CA LYS A 136 -15.69 4.93 -7.13
C LYS A 136 -14.96 6.02 -7.92
N HIS A 137 -13.68 5.83 -8.20
CA HIS A 137 -12.80 6.79 -8.87
C HIS A 137 -11.92 6.09 -9.90
N SER A 138 -12.44 5.88 -11.12
CA SER A 138 -11.76 5.11 -12.17
C SER A 138 -10.40 5.71 -12.60
N SER A 139 -10.23 7.03 -12.46
CA SER A 139 -8.98 7.72 -12.75
C SER A 139 -7.93 7.60 -11.64
N LEU A 140 -8.31 7.14 -10.44
CA LEU A 140 -7.37 6.96 -9.33
C LEU A 140 -6.42 5.81 -9.64
N PHE A 141 -5.12 6.05 -9.49
CA PHE A 141 -4.14 4.98 -9.55
C PHE A 141 -4.20 4.15 -8.28
N THR A 142 -4.27 2.84 -8.43
CA THR A 142 -4.28 1.89 -7.33
C THR A 142 -3.04 1.03 -7.35
N LYS A 143 -2.54 0.70 -6.16
CA LYS A 143 -1.28 -0.03 -5.98
C LYS A 143 -1.41 -1.06 -4.87
N SER A 144 -0.68 -2.16 -5.02
CA SER A 144 -0.52 -3.16 -3.97
C SER A 144 0.88 -3.77 -4.03
N GLY A 145 1.31 -4.34 -2.91
CA GLY A 145 2.58 -5.02 -2.76
C GLY A 145 2.45 -6.44 -2.23
N LEU A 146 3.43 -7.27 -2.61
CA LEU A 146 3.66 -8.61 -2.09
C LEU A 146 5.10 -8.73 -1.61
N MET A 147 5.28 -9.41 -0.49
CA MET A 147 6.56 -9.92 -0.06
C MET A 147 6.63 -11.41 -0.41
N VAL A 148 7.76 -11.81 -1.00
CA VAL A 148 8.05 -13.20 -1.36
C VAL A 148 9.17 -13.77 -0.51
N GLY A 149 9.20 -15.08 -0.32
CA GLY A 149 10.10 -15.80 0.58
C GLY A 149 9.49 -16.20 1.92
N LEU A 150 8.16 -16.16 2.06
CA LEU A 150 7.40 -16.52 3.26
C LEU A 150 6.81 -17.94 3.20
N GLY A 151 7.06 -18.69 2.12
CA GLY A 151 6.58 -20.06 1.92
C GLY A 151 5.40 -20.18 0.96
N GLU A 152 5.15 -19.13 0.18
CA GLU A 152 4.23 -19.15 -0.95
C GLU A 152 4.80 -19.92 -2.15
N THR A 153 3.92 -20.53 -2.96
CA THR A 153 4.30 -21.04 -4.28
C THR A 153 4.12 -19.99 -5.37
N LYS A 154 4.73 -20.23 -6.52
CA LYS A 154 4.62 -19.38 -7.71
C LYS A 154 3.18 -19.27 -8.21
N GLU A 155 2.44 -20.38 -8.18
CA GLU A 155 1.05 -20.46 -8.60
C GLU A 155 0.14 -19.64 -7.67
N GLU A 156 0.42 -19.66 -6.37
CA GLU A 156 -0.31 -18.85 -5.40
C GLU A 156 -0.05 -17.35 -5.62
N ILE A 157 1.20 -16.96 -5.94
CA ILE A 157 1.51 -15.58 -6.34
C ILE A 157 0.77 -15.18 -7.62
N TYR A 158 0.67 -16.07 -8.60
CA TYR A 158 -0.07 -15.81 -9.83
C TYR A 158 -1.57 -15.66 -9.58
N GLN A 159 -2.15 -16.45 -8.69
CA GLN A 159 -3.54 -16.28 -8.28
C GLN A 159 -3.76 -14.90 -7.64
N VAL A 160 -2.85 -14.44 -6.79
CA VAL A 160 -2.95 -13.10 -6.20
C VAL A 160 -2.87 -12.00 -7.26
N MET A 161 -2.08 -12.19 -8.32
CA MET A 161 -2.07 -11.27 -9.46
C MET A 161 -3.44 -11.20 -10.15
N ASP A 162 -4.11 -12.34 -10.35
CA ASP A 162 -5.45 -12.39 -10.95
C ASP A 162 -6.51 -11.72 -10.05
N ASP A 163 -6.41 -11.93 -8.73
CA ASP A 163 -7.31 -11.31 -7.76
C ASP A 163 -7.14 -9.78 -7.74
N LEU A 164 -5.89 -9.29 -7.78
CA LEU A 164 -5.57 -7.87 -7.87
C LEU A 164 -6.04 -7.23 -9.18
N ARG A 165 -5.91 -7.94 -10.31
CA ARG A 165 -6.45 -7.46 -11.60
C ARG A 165 -7.98 -7.47 -11.63
N SER A 166 -8.62 -8.40 -10.92
CA SER A 166 -10.08 -8.39 -10.74
C SER A 166 -10.58 -7.18 -9.93
N ALA A 167 -9.71 -6.59 -9.09
CA ALA A 167 -9.92 -5.31 -8.42
C ALA A 167 -9.41 -4.09 -9.22
N ASP A 168 -8.97 -4.31 -10.47
CA ASP A 168 -8.37 -3.34 -11.40
C ASP A 168 -7.20 -2.54 -10.79
N VAL A 169 -6.32 -3.24 -10.06
CA VAL A 169 -5.11 -2.66 -9.45
C VAL A 169 -4.04 -2.36 -10.50
N ASP A 170 -3.59 -1.13 -10.57
CA ASP A 170 -2.74 -0.64 -11.66
C ASP A 170 -1.26 -1.00 -11.51
N PHE A 171 -0.75 -0.93 -10.29
CA PHE A 171 0.67 -1.08 -9.98
C PHE A 171 0.88 -2.19 -8.95
N LEU A 172 1.69 -3.20 -9.31
CA LEU A 172 2.15 -4.25 -8.41
C LEU A 172 3.63 -4.07 -8.04
N THR A 173 3.93 -4.13 -6.74
CA THR A 173 5.31 -4.26 -6.25
C THR A 173 5.56 -5.66 -5.67
N ILE A 174 6.68 -6.29 -5.99
CA ILE A 174 7.07 -7.60 -5.44
C ILE A 174 8.49 -7.48 -4.90
N GLY A 175 8.65 -7.70 -3.60
CA GLY A 175 9.94 -7.57 -2.90
C GLY A 175 10.28 -8.80 -2.08
N GLN A 176 11.57 -9.03 -1.80
CA GLN A 176 11.98 -10.10 -0.88
C GLN A 176 11.57 -9.73 0.56
N TYR A 177 10.92 -10.66 1.25
CA TYR A 177 10.75 -10.60 2.69
C TYR A 177 12.11 -10.67 3.37
N LEU A 178 12.42 -9.67 4.20
CA LEU A 178 13.58 -9.67 5.08
C LEU A 178 13.10 -9.68 6.52
N GLN A 179 13.48 -10.72 7.26
CA GLN A 179 13.10 -10.90 8.65
C GLN A 179 13.70 -9.77 9.52
N PRO A 180 12.87 -8.96 10.22
CA PRO A 180 13.40 -7.85 11.01
C PRO A 180 14.20 -8.31 12.24
N THR A 181 13.69 -9.33 12.94
CA THR A 181 14.35 -9.95 14.11
C THR A 181 13.98 -11.42 14.18
N ALA A 182 14.72 -12.20 14.97
CA ALA A 182 14.46 -13.64 15.16
C ALA A 182 13.06 -13.99 15.71
N LYS A 183 12.31 -13.01 16.23
CA LYS A 183 10.93 -13.19 16.73
C LYS A 183 9.87 -13.10 15.62
N HIS A 184 10.22 -12.56 14.46
CA HIS A 184 9.32 -12.41 13.32
C HIS A 184 9.27 -13.70 12.49
N ALA A 185 8.32 -13.77 11.54
CA ALA A 185 8.19 -14.89 10.61
C ALA A 185 9.55 -15.25 10.00
N LYS A 186 9.84 -16.54 9.88
CA LYS A 186 11.10 -17.00 9.30
C LYS A 186 11.09 -16.76 7.79
N ILE A 187 12.27 -16.54 7.23
CA ILE A 187 12.47 -16.57 5.79
C ILE A 187 12.49 -18.05 5.39
N GLU A 188 11.57 -18.44 4.51
CA GLU A 188 11.52 -19.80 3.95
C GLU A 188 12.46 -19.92 2.75
N ARG A 189 12.54 -18.88 1.92
CA ARG A 189 13.40 -18.87 0.72
C ARG A 189 13.86 -17.45 0.36
N PHE A 190 15.08 -17.35 -0.15
CA PHE A 190 15.53 -16.18 -0.90
C PHE A 190 15.22 -16.38 -2.39
N ILE A 191 14.38 -15.52 -2.94
CA ILE A 191 13.96 -15.57 -4.33
C ILE A 191 15.07 -15.02 -5.22
N THR A 192 15.39 -15.73 -6.29
CA THR A 192 16.44 -15.33 -7.23
C THR A 192 16.00 -14.14 -8.09
N PRO A 193 16.95 -13.32 -8.61
CA PRO A 193 16.62 -12.25 -9.56
C PRO A 193 15.86 -12.74 -10.80
N GLU A 194 16.12 -13.96 -11.28
CA GLU A 194 15.42 -14.56 -12.42
C GLU A 194 13.95 -14.87 -12.09
N GLU A 195 13.66 -15.36 -10.89
CA GLU A 195 12.29 -15.56 -10.43
C GLU A 195 11.55 -14.21 -10.30
N PHE A 196 12.20 -13.16 -9.79
CA PHE A 196 11.62 -11.81 -9.77
C PHE A 196 11.29 -11.29 -11.17
N ASN A 197 12.18 -11.51 -12.15
CA ASN A 197 11.92 -11.19 -13.55
C ASN A 197 10.74 -11.99 -14.11
N THR A 198 10.63 -13.27 -13.74
CA THR A 198 9.51 -14.12 -14.12
C THR A 198 8.18 -13.59 -13.56
N TYR A 199 8.15 -13.16 -12.30
CA TYR A 199 6.98 -12.51 -11.71
C TYR A 199 6.62 -11.20 -12.42
N ALA A 200 7.61 -10.39 -12.80
CA ALA A 200 7.39 -9.15 -13.54
C ALA A 200 6.74 -9.42 -14.91
N THR A 201 7.31 -10.35 -15.68
CA THR A 201 6.78 -10.74 -16.99
C THR A 201 5.35 -11.25 -16.89
N MET A 202 5.06 -12.09 -15.90
CA MET A 202 3.70 -12.60 -15.68
C MET A 202 2.72 -11.48 -15.30
N ALA A 203 3.11 -10.59 -14.40
CA ALA A 203 2.26 -9.46 -14.01
C ALA A 203 1.96 -8.53 -15.21
N TYR A 204 2.95 -8.16 -16.01
CA TYR A 204 2.69 -7.39 -17.23
C TYR A 204 1.77 -8.13 -18.21
N ALA A 205 1.94 -9.45 -18.38
CA ALA A 205 1.06 -10.25 -19.22
C ALA A 205 -0.41 -10.29 -18.72
N LYS A 206 -0.62 -10.18 -17.41
CA LYS A 206 -1.95 -10.06 -16.78
C LYS A 206 -2.53 -8.64 -16.84
N GLY A 207 -1.78 -7.67 -17.35
CA GLY A 207 -2.28 -6.32 -17.63
C GLY A 207 -2.09 -5.30 -16.51
N PHE A 208 -1.15 -5.50 -15.59
CA PHE A 208 -0.71 -4.40 -14.71
C PHE A 208 -0.06 -3.29 -15.57
N LEU A 209 -0.39 -2.03 -15.28
CA LEU A 209 0.19 -0.87 -15.98
C LEU A 209 1.65 -0.67 -15.59
N MET A 210 2.00 -1.04 -14.37
CA MET A 210 3.36 -0.97 -13.86
C MET A 210 3.66 -2.12 -12.92
N VAL A 211 4.91 -2.61 -12.98
CA VAL A 211 5.42 -3.63 -12.07
C VAL A 211 6.83 -3.27 -11.64
N SER A 212 7.08 -3.33 -10.34
CA SER A 212 8.42 -3.28 -9.75
C SER A 212 8.66 -4.59 -9.02
N SER A 213 9.63 -5.39 -9.46
CA SER A 213 9.85 -6.75 -8.96
C SER A 213 11.34 -7.00 -8.83
N THR A 214 11.88 -6.80 -7.62
CA THR A 214 13.30 -7.01 -7.31
C THR A 214 13.47 -7.39 -5.85
N PRO A 215 14.61 -7.99 -5.43
CA PRO A 215 14.84 -8.30 -4.02
C PRO A 215 14.70 -7.07 -3.08
N LEU A 216 15.09 -5.89 -3.57
CA LEU A 216 15.11 -4.65 -2.77
C LEU A 216 13.86 -3.79 -2.96
N THR A 217 12.91 -4.20 -3.81
CA THR A 217 11.66 -3.45 -4.00
C THR A 217 10.94 -3.31 -2.65
N ARG A 218 10.50 -2.09 -2.36
CA ARG A 218 9.62 -1.74 -1.25
C ARG A 218 8.51 -0.87 -1.79
N SER A 219 7.35 -0.86 -1.13
CA SER A 219 6.18 -0.13 -1.62
C SER A 219 6.45 1.37 -1.83
N SER A 220 7.39 2.00 -1.12
CA SER A 220 7.73 3.43 -1.28
C SER A 220 9.06 3.70 -2.00
N TYR A 221 9.82 2.67 -2.38
CA TYR A 221 11.12 2.85 -3.03
C TYR A 221 10.91 3.29 -4.48
N HIS A 222 11.57 4.38 -4.91
CA HIS A 222 11.45 4.98 -6.25
C HIS A 222 10.04 5.49 -6.62
N ALA A 223 9.18 5.76 -5.63
CA ALA A 223 7.77 6.09 -5.86
C ALA A 223 7.52 7.29 -6.80
N SER A 224 8.38 8.33 -6.79
CA SER A 224 8.27 9.47 -7.72
C SER A 224 8.51 9.08 -9.18
N GLU A 225 9.58 8.33 -9.45
CA GLU A 225 9.90 7.83 -10.79
C GLU A 225 8.85 6.84 -11.26
N ASP A 226 8.40 5.97 -10.35
CA ASP A 226 7.38 4.98 -10.64
C ASP A 226 6.05 5.64 -10.97
N PHE A 227 5.65 6.66 -10.22
CA PHE A 227 4.43 7.41 -10.52
C PHE A 227 4.50 8.09 -11.90
N SER A 228 5.66 8.64 -12.26
CA SER A 228 5.88 9.23 -13.58
C SER A 228 5.75 8.21 -14.72
N LYS A 229 6.31 7.00 -14.53
CA LYS A 229 6.17 5.88 -15.48
C LYS A 229 4.72 5.40 -15.56
N LEU A 230 4.04 5.28 -14.43
CA LEU A 230 2.64 4.86 -14.34
C LEU A 230 1.69 5.80 -15.08
N LYS A 231 1.87 7.12 -14.95
CA LYS A 231 1.11 8.12 -15.73
C LYS A 231 1.30 7.93 -17.23
N LYS A 232 2.55 7.77 -17.68
CA LYS A 232 2.87 7.56 -19.10
C LYS A 232 2.25 6.26 -19.62
N ALA A 233 2.29 5.18 -18.84
CA ALA A 233 1.68 3.90 -19.20
C ALA A 233 0.15 4.03 -19.39
N ARG A 234 -0.54 4.73 -18.49
CA ARG A 234 -1.98 5.01 -18.63
C ARG A 234 -2.29 5.80 -19.89
N GLN A 235 -1.54 6.87 -20.15
CA GLN A 235 -1.75 7.70 -21.34
C GLN A 235 -1.60 6.90 -22.63
N LYS A 236 -0.59 6.03 -22.70
CA LYS A 236 -0.38 5.14 -23.86
C LYS A 236 -1.53 4.14 -24.02
N SER A 237 -2.03 3.56 -22.92
CA SER A 237 -3.16 2.63 -22.95
C SER A 237 -4.44 3.31 -23.47
N LEU A 238 -4.72 4.55 -23.05
CA LEU A 238 -5.88 5.33 -23.53
C LEU A 238 -5.77 5.75 -25.00
N GLN A 239 -4.56 5.88 -25.55
CA GLN A 239 -4.34 6.19 -26.97
C GLN A 239 -4.41 4.95 -27.88
N SER A 240 -4.30 3.75 -27.30
CA SER A 240 -4.31 2.48 -28.04
C SER A 240 -5.72 1.87 -28.17
N HIS A 241 -6.73 2.55 -27.62
CA HIS A 241 -8.15 2.23 -27.68
C HIS A 241 -8.92 3.35 -28.38
#